data_AF-A0A8T2N2F2-F1
#
_entry.id   AF-A0A8T2N2F2-F1
#
_cell.length_a   1.000
_cell.length_b   1.000
_cell.length_c   1.000
_cell.angle_alpha   90.00
_cell.angle_beta   90.00
_cell.angle_gamma   90.00
#
_symmetry.space_group_name_H-M   'P 1'
#
loop_
_entity.id
_entity.type
_entity.pdbx_description
1 polymer ?
#
loop_
_entity_poly.entity_id
_entity_poly.type
_entity_poly.pdbx_seq_one_letter_code
_entity_poly.pdbx_strand_id
1 'polypeptide(L)'
;MTAVFFVFRMRFYAAWCSAEAGCISAGLGCYPEGAMSKPGGGPTVQYSPDPDTPVVYDFKTIQNIDCYNTDFCVKVRHGMRYWNMSVQWWLHHYVYANAPFKAYTLRAAWTMFISAYWHGLHAGYYLSFLTIPLCIGAETALEGTVRAKLGPMGQNIFDWVHWFLKMRAYDYMCMGFVLLSFGDTINYWTSIYFSIHVIALGCILLGKQLKGKGEKRVRKDDDNQQENVGEKKE
;
A
#
# COMPACT_ATOMS: atom_id res chain seq x y z
N MET A 1 3.90 -4.34 21.42
CA MET A 1 3.80 -3.82 20.04
C MET A 1 2.35 -3.79 19.56
N THR A 2 1.67 -4.94 19.39
CA THR A 2 0.29 -5.00 18.84
C THR A 2 -0.74 -4.16 19.60
N ALA A 3 -0.75 -4.22 20.95
CA ALA A 3 -1.68 -3.42 21.74
C ALA A 3 -1.42 -1.91 21.62
N VAL A 4 -0.14 -1.51 21.60
CA VAL A 4 0.27 -0.11 21.41
C VAL A 4 -0.16 0.39 20.04
N PHE A 5 0.09 -0.39 18.98
CA PHE A 5 -0.35 -0.05 17.63
C PHE A 5 -1.87 0.04 17.53
N PHE A 6 -2.60 -0.92 18.12
CA PHE A 6 -4.05 -0.89 18.14
C PHE A 6 -4.56 0.41 18.76
N VAL A 7 -4.09 0.77 19.96
CA VAL A 7 -4.48 2.03 20.63
C VAL A 7 -4.10 3.25 19.79
N PHE A 8 -2.87 3.29 19.26
CA PHE A 8 -2.41 4.38 18.41
C PHE A 8 -3.32 4.56 17.19
N ARG A 9 -3.63 3.46 16.49
CA ARG A 9 -4.49 3.44 15.32
C ARG A 9 -5.92 3.86 15.62
N MET A 10 -6.50 3.37 16.72
CA MET A 10 -7.85 3.78 17.14
C MET A 10 -7.94 5.29 17.39
N ARG A 11 -6.88 5.93 17.89
CA ARG A 11 -6.85 7.40 18.07
C ARG A 11 -6.95 8.13 16.73
N PHE A 12 -6.27 7.65 15.69
CA PHE A 12 -6.40 8.23 14.34
C PHE A 12 -7.77 7.99 13.72
N TYR A 13 -8.33 6.78 13.89
CA TYR A 13 -9.69 6.49 13.41
C TYR A 13 -10.70 7.44 14.06
N ALA A 14 -10.65 7.59 15.39
CA ALA A 14 -11.52 8.51 16.08
C ALA A 14 -11.34 9.96 15.58
N ALA A 15 -10.10 10.45 15.49
CA ALA A 15 -9.82 11.81 15.04
C ALA A 15 -10.33 12.08 13.62
N TRP A 16 -10.09 11.17 12.68
CA TRP A 16 -10.52 11.35 11.30
C TRP A 16 -12.03 11.18 11.13
N CYS A 17 -12.65 10.18 11.75
CA CYS A 17 -14.11 10.04 11.70
C CYS A 17 -14.82 11.25 12.34
N SER A 18 -14.28 11.82 13.43
CA SER A 18 -14.83 13.05 14.02
C SER A 18 -14.65 14.27 13.11
N ALA A 19 -13.51 14.40 12.45
CA ALA A 19 -13.29 15.48 11.48
C ALA A 19 -14.24 15.35 10.27
N GLU A 20 -14.42 14.13 9.76
CA GLU A 20 -15.39 13.82 8.70
C GLU A 20 -16.81 14.19 9.12
N ALA A 21 -17.26 13.77 10.31
CA ALA A 21 -18.57 14.12 10.84
C ALA A 21 -18.78 15.63 10.98
N GLY A 22 -17.74 16.37 11.38
CA GLY A 22 -17.75 17.83 11.42
C GLY A 22 -17.95 18.44 10.03
N CYS A 23 -17.21 17.97 9.02
CA CYS A 23 -17.35 18.41 7.63
C CYS A 23 -18.74 18.08 7.06
N ILE A 24 -19.25 16.87 7.31
CA ILE A 24 -20.60 16.44 6.89
C ILE A 24 -21.65 17.36 7.51
N SER A 25 -21.54 17.65 8.81
CA SER A 25 -22.49 18.53 9.51
C SER A 25 -22.48 19.96 8.97
N ALA A 26 -21.34 20.42 8.44
CA ALA A 26 -21.19 21.71 7.78
C ALA A 26 -21.60 21.69 6.29
N GLY A 27 -22.05 20.54 5.76
CA GLY A 27 -22.42 20.39 4.34
C GLY A 27 -21.23 20.33 3.38
N LEU A 28 -20.01 20.18 3.88
CA LEU A 28 -18.81 20.14 3.06
C LEU A 28 -18.65 18.78 2.37
N GLY A 29 -18.21 18.79 1.12
CA GLY A 29 -17.93 17.56 0.38
C GLY A 29 -19.16 16.77 -0.07
N CYS A 30 -20.36 17.37 0.05
CA CYS A 30 -21.60 16.82 -0.50
C CYS A 30 -21.57 16.92 -2.03
N TYR A 31 -21.61 15.77 -2.70
CA TYR A 31 -21.67 15.70 -4.16
C TYR A 31 -22.73 14.70 -4.62
N PRO A 32 -23.34 14.91 -5.80
CA PRO A 32 -24.14 13.88 -6.44
C PRO A 32 -23.35 12.59 -6.62
N GLU A 33 -23.97 11.44 -6.37
CA GLU A 33 -23.31 10.14 -6.57
C GLU A 33 -22.84 9.96 -8.03
N GLY A 34 -23.63 10.47 -9.00
CA GLY A 34 -23.27 10.46 -10.41
C GLY A 34 -22.04 11.31 -10.78
N ALA A 35 -21.60 12.22 -9.90
CA ALA A 35 -20.36 12.98 -10.07
C ALA A 35 -19.11 12.14 -9.74
N MET A 36 -19.30 10.91 -9.24
CA MET A 36 -18.24 9.94 -8.94
C MET A 36 -17.12 10.56 -8.11
N SER A 37 -17.49 11.27 -7.04
CA SER A 37 -16.54 11.99 -6.21
C SER A 37 -15.54 11.02 -5.57
N LYS A 38 -14.29 11.46 -5.41
CA LYS A 38 -13.24 10.65 -4.77
C LYS A 38 -12.64 11.38 -3.57
N PRO A 39 -12.20 10.63 -2.54
CA PRO A 39 -11.44 11.16 -1.41
C PRO A 39 -10.32 12.12 -1.84
N GLY A 40 -10.36 13.36 -1.33
CA GLY A 40 -9.42 14.44 -1.62
C GLY A 40 -9.51 15.07 -3.02
N GLY A 41 -10.12 14.39 -4.00
CA GLY A 41 -10.09 14.78 -5.40
C GLY A 41 -11.33 15.48 -5.95
N GLY A 42 -12.42 15.55 -5.18
CA GLY A 42 -13.68 16.11 -5.68
C GLY A 42 -14.39 15.20 -6.71
N PRO A 43 -15.38 15.76 -7.44
CA PRO A 43 -16.00 15.16 -8.61
C PRO A 43 -14.97 14.74 -9.65
N THR A 44 -15.16 13.56 -10.23
CA THR A 44 -14.26 13.05 -11.28
C THR A 44 -14.87 13.06 -12.67
N VAL A 45 -16.18 13.34 -12.77
CA VAL A 45 -16.90 13.49 -14.04
C VAL A 45 -17.76 14.75 -13.99
N GLN A 46 -18.00 15.35 -15.15
CA GLN A 46 -19.06 16.34 -15.26
C GLN A 46 -20.40 15.63 -15.13
N TYR A 47 -21.22 16.10 -14.20
CA TYR A 47 -22.53 15.54 -13.92
C TYR A 47 -23.57 16.66 -13.92
N SER A 48 -24.55 16.55 -14.82
CA SER A 48 -25.64 17.50 -14.97
C SER A 48 -26.94 16.71 -15.16
N PRO A 49 -27.68 16.41 -14.09
CA PRO A 49 -28.98 15.74 -14.18
C PRO A 49 -30.04 16.72 -14.68
N ASP A 50 -31.12 16.18 -15.26
CA ASP A 50 -32.31 16.98 -15.56
C ASP A 50 -32.94 17.53 -14.26
N PRO A 51 -33.55 18.73 -14.29
CA PRO A 51 -34.01 19.43 -13.08
C PRO A 51 -34.95 18.62 -12.18
N ASP A 52 -35.74 17.72 -12.77
CA ASP A 52 -36.76 16.93 -12.07
C ASP A 52 -36.26 15.54 -11.65
N THR A 53 -35.01 15.19 -11.96
CA THR A 53 -34.44 13.88 -11.58
C THR A 53 -34.04 13.90 -10.10
N PRO A 54 -34.57 12.99 -9.26
CA PRO A 54 -34.11 12.88 -7.88
C PRO A 54 -32.64 12.45 -7.85
N VAL A 55 -31.79 13.27 -7.21
CA VAL A 55 -30.36 13.04 -7.11
C VAL A 55 -30.02 12.52 -5.72
N VAL A 56 -29.32 11.38 -5.67
CA VAL A 56 -28.71 10.86 -4.43
C VAL A 56 -27.36 11.53 -4.23
N TYR A 57 -27.11 11.98 -3.00
CA TYR A 57 -25.86 12.64 -2.62
C TYR A 57 -25.03 11.75 -1.70
N ASP A 58 -23.71 11.85 -1.82
CA ASP A 58 -22.76 11.25 -0.90
C ASP A 58 -21.69 12.25 -0.45
N PHE A 59 -20.92 11.84 0.56
CA PHE A 59 -19.82 12.61 1.14
C PHE A 59 -18.47 11.93 0.90
N LYS A 60 -18.36 11.08 -0.13
CA LYS A 60 -17.16 10.27 -0.38
C LYS A 60 -15.91 11.13 -0.57
N THR A 61 -16.06 12.36 -1.05
CA THR A 61 -14.91 13.25 -1.27
C THR A 61 -14.15 13.61 0.02
N ILE A 62 -14.85 13.71 1.15
CA ILE A 62 -14.23 14.07 2.43
C ILE A 62 -13.89 12.86 3.29
N GLN A 63 -14.24 11.65 2.85
CA GLN A 63 -13.84 10.42 3.52
C GLN A 63 -12.31 10.34 3.55
N ASN A 64 -11.72 10.40 4.74
CA ASN A 64 -10.28 10.39 4.95
C ASN A 64 -9.77 9.05 5.49
N ILE A 65 -10.66 8.21 6.00
CA ILE A 65 -10.31 6.87 6.48
C ILE A 65 -11.36 5.83 6.08
N ASP A 66 -10.88 4.66 5.65
CA ASP A 66 -11.67 3.43 5.60
C ASP A 66 -11.10 2.43 6.60
N CYS A 67 -11.68 2.43 7.81
CA CYS A 67 -11.20 1.63 8.94
C CYS A 67 -11.21 0.13 8.64
N TYR A 68 -12.26 -0.35 7.96
CA TYR A 68 -12.42 -1.76 7.66
C TYR A 68 -11.35 -2.22 6.69
N ASN A 69 -11.21 -1.54 5.54
CA ASN A 69 -10.23 -1.95 4.54
C ASN A 69 -8.79 -1.67 5.01
N THR A 70 -8.54 -0.64 5.82
CA THR A 70 -7.22 -0.45 6.43
C THR A 70 -6.80 -1.70 7.24
N ASP A 71 -7.72 -2.27 8.00
CA ASP A 71 -7.45 -3.43 8.85
C ASP A 71 -7.41 -4.73 8.07
N PHE A 72 -8.40 -4.97 7.22
CA PHE A 72 -8.66 -6.29 6.63
C PHE A 72 -8.21 -6.44 5.18
N CYS A 73 -7.81 -5.37 4.48
CA CYS A 73 -7.25 -5.55 3.15
C CYS A 73 -5.94 -6.35 3.24
N VAL A 74 -5.74 -7.27 2.31
CA VAL A 74 -4.57 -8.15 2.31
C VAL A 74 -3.30 -7.37 2.00
N LYS A 75 -3.37 -6.48 1.01
CA LYS A 75 -2.18 -5.83 0.44
C LYS A 75 -1.78 -4.55 1.16
N VAL A 76 -0.48 -4.38 1.42
CA VAL A 76 0.15 -3.16 1.92
C VAL A 76 -0.21 -1.97 1.03
N ARG A 77 -0.06 -2.13 -0.30
CA ARG A 77 -0.34 -1.04 -1.25
C ARG A 77 -1.79 -0.57 -1.20
N HIS A 78 -2.74 -1.47 -0.99
CA HIS A 78 -4.15 -1.10 -0.85
C HIS A 78 -4.42 -0.48 0.51
N GLY A 79 -3.90 -1.06 1.60
CA GLY A 79 -4.09 -0.55 2.95
C GLY A 79 -3.64 0.89 3.11
N MET A 80 -2.54 1.26 2.47
CA MET A 80 -2.10 2.65 2.43
C MET A 80 -3.08 3.60 1.76
N ARG A 81 -3.82 3.18 0.74
CA ARG A 81 -4.81 4.02 0.04
C ARG A 81 -6.06 4.27 0.87
N TYR A 82 -6.33 3.42 1.85
CA TYR A 82 -7.45 3.54 2.78
C TYR A 82 -7.10 4.37 4.01
N TRP A 83 -5.82 4.61 4.26
CA TRP A 83 -5.30 5.39 5.37
C TRP A 83 -4.94 6.82 4.94
N ASN A 84 -5.56 7.82 5.57
CA ASN A 84 -5.33 9.23 5.25
C ASN A 84 -5.55 9.54 3.75
N MET A 85 -6.73 9.18 3.26
CA MET A 85 -7.04 9.09 1.83
C MET A 85 -6.84 10.42 1.08
N SER A 86 -7.15 11.55 1.72
CA SER A 86 -6.95 12.87 1.10
C SER A 86 -5.48 13.22 0.93
N VAL A 87 -4.63 12.87 1.91
CA VAL A 87 -3.18 13.04 1.80
C VAL A 87 -2.59 12.08 0.78
N GLN A 88 -3.10 10.84 0.68
CA GLN A 88 -2.68 9.91 -0.39
C GLN A 88 -3.00 10.47 -1.77
N TRP A 89 -4.18 11.08 -1.94
CA TRP A 89 -4.53 11.77 -3.18
C TRP A 89 -3.55 12.91 -3.48
N TRP A 90 -3.26 13.76 -2.49
CA TRP A 90 -2.30 14.87 -2.63
C TRP A 90 -0.89 14.39 -2.98
N LEU A 91 -0.37 13.39 -2.25
CA LEU A 91 0.93 12.78 -2.51
C LEU A 91 0.99 12.20 -3.93
N HIS A 92 -0.06 11.52 -4.39
CA HIS A 92 -0.09 10.95 -5.73
C HIS A 92 0.00 12.02 -6.82
N HIS A 93 -0.82 13.06 -6.73
CA HIS A 93 -0.97 14.07 -7.80
C HIS A 93 0.16 15.11 -7.81
N TYR A 94 0.65 15.51 -6.63
CA TYR A 94 1.62 16.59 -6.54
C TYR A 94 3.05 16.11 -6.30
N VAL A 95 3.25 14.99 -5.62
CA VAL A 95 4.60 14.51 -5.27
C VAL A 95 5.04 13.36 -6.16
N TYR A 96 4.25 12.28 -6.21
CA TYR A 96 4.60 11.08 -6.97
C TYR A 96 4.64 11.38 -8.47
N ALA A 97 3.62 12.06 -9.02
CA ALA A 97 3.56 12.41 -10.44
C ALA A 97 4.79 13.22 -10.89
N ASN A 98 5.21 14.18 -10.06
CA ASN A 98 6.33 15.10 -10.31
C ASN A 98 7.68 14.61 -9.78
N ALA A 99 7.78 13.36 -9.33
CA ALA A 99 9.04 12.81 -8.83
C ALA A 99 10.11 12.83 -9.92
N PRO A 100 11.37 13.24 -9.62
CA PRO A 100 12.44 13.41 -10.60
C PRO A 100 12.99 12.09 -11.15
N PHE A 101 12.46 10.95 -10.71
CA PHE A 101 12.94 9.62 -11.04
C PHE A 101 12.01 8.91 -12.03
N LYS A 102 12.60 8.14 -12.95
CA LYS A 102 11.88 7.27 -13.89
C LYS A 102 11.53 5.91 -13.27
N ALA A 103 12.41 5.37 -12.42
CA ALA A 103 12.21 4.07 -11.80
C ALA A 103 11.10 4.13 -10.74
N TYR A 104 10.12 3.22 -10.84
CA TYR A 104 8.97 3.13 -9.93
C TYR A 104 9.38 3.16 -8.45
N THR A 105 10.37 2.34 -8.06
CA THR A 105 10.84 2.23 -6.68
C THR A 105 11.41 3.56 -6.16
N LEU A 106 12.15 4.29 -7.00
CA LEU A 106 12.70 5.59 -6.61
C LEU A 106 11.61 6.66 -6.48
N ARG A 107 10.58 6.62 -7.35
CA ARG A 107 9.40 7.50 -7.21
C ARG A 107 8.64 7.24 -5.92
N ALA A 108 8.45 5.96 -5.58
CA ALA A 108 7.80 5.56 -4.33
C ALA A 108 8.62 6.00 -3.11
N ALA A 109 9.94 5.76 -3.10
CA ALA A 109 10.83 6.19 -2.03
C ALA A 109 10.87 7.72 -1.89
N TRP A 110 10.91 8.46 -3.00
CA TRP A 110 10.80 9.92 -3.00
C TRP A 110 9.51 10.41 -2.36
N THR A 111 8.38 9.80 -2.75
CA THR A 111 7.06 10.16 -2.19
C THR A 111 7.01 9.90 -0.69
N MET A 112 7.54 8.77 -0.23
CA MET A 112 7.59 8.43 1.20
C MET A 112 8.57 9.32 1.97
N PHE A 113 9.68 9.74 1.35
CA PHE A 113 10.61 10.71 1.94
C PHE A 113 9.93 12.08 2.17
N ILE A 114 9.22 12.59 1.16
CA ILE A 114 8.45 13.83 1.29
C ILE A 114 7.33 13.69 2.32
N SER A 115 6.67 12.52 2.37
CA SER A 115 5.69 12.22 3.42
C SER A 115 6.32 12.26 4.82
N ALA A 116 7.51 11.69 5.01
CA ALA A 116 8.22 11.75 6.28
C ALA A 116 8.55 13.18 6.68
N TYR A 117 9.07 13.98 5.73
CA TYR A 117 9.36 15.40 5.95
C TYR A 117 8.11 16.19 6.37
N TRP A 118 6.95 15.92 5.74
CA TRP A 118 5.69 16.56 6.11
C TRP A 118 5.26 16.25 7.56
N HIS A 119 5.59 15.06 8.06
CA HIS A 119 5.36 14.70 9.46
C HIS A 119 6.35 15.33 10.44
N GLY A 120 7.57 15.68 9.98
CA GLY A 120 8.56 16.43 10.74
C GLY A 120 10.00 15.94 10.53
N LEU A 121 10.95 16.53 11.26
CA LEU A 121 12.39 16.25 11.12
C LEU A 121 12.88 15.09 12.02
N HIS A 122 12.00 14.46 12.78
CA HIS A 122 12.36 13.34 13.64
C HIS A 122 12.72 12.10 12.81
N ALA A 123 13.88 11.51 13.09
CA ALA A 123 14.43 10.40 12.34
C ALA A 123 13.51 9.16 12.29
N GLY A 124 12.70 8.94 13.33
CA GLY A 124 11.71 7.87 13.39
C GLY A 124 10.72 7.91 12.22
N TYR A 125 10.29 9.10 11.77
CA TYR A 125 9.41 9.20 10.60
C TYR A 125 10.07 8.69 9.33
N TYR A 126 11.32 9.10 9.09
CA TYR A 126 12.08 8.66 7.91
C TYR A 126 12.30 7.16 7.91
N LEU A 127 12.67 6.59 9.07
CA LEU A 127 12.82 5.15 9.23
C LEU A 127 11.51 4.42 8.87
N SER A 128 10.38 4.83 9.45
CA SER A 128 9.07 4.21 9.18
C SER A 128 8.64 4.31 7.72
N PHE A 129 8.66 5.52 7.15
CA PHE A 129 8.18 5.75 5.79
C PHE A 129 9.07 5.11 4.73
N LEU A 130 10.39 5.10 4.91
CA LEU A 130 11.30 4.49 3.95
C LEU A 130 11.30 2.95 4.01
N THR A 131 10.74 2.34 5.06
CA THR A 131 10.46 0.90 5.08
C THR A 131 9.26 0.52 4.19
N ILE A 132 8.33 1.44 3.94
CA ILE A 132 7.11 1.15 3.16
C ILE A 132 7.41 0.66 1.73
N PRO A 133 8.24 1.34 0.91
CA PRO A 133 8.56 0.87 -0.43
C PRO A 133 9.20 -0.52 -0.46
N LEU A 134 9.97 -0.87 0.58
CA LEU A 134 10.55 -2.20 0.73
C LEU A 134 9.44 -3.26 0.91
N CYS A 135 8.45 -3.00 1.77
CA CYS A 135 7.30 -3.89 1.96
C CYS A 135 6.45 -4.02 0.68
N ILE A 136 6.21 -2.93 -0.05
CA ILE A 136 5.51 -2.97 -1.36
C ILE A 136 6.29 -3.80 -2.38
N GLY A 137 7.63 -3.68 -2.39
CA GLY A 137 8.50 -4.47 -3.25
C GLY A 137 8.42 -5.97 -2.93
N ALA A 138 8.42 -6.34 -1.64
CA ALA A 138 8.25 -7.71 -1.18
C ALA A 138 6.90 -8.29 -1.58
N GLU A 139 5.82 -7.53 -1.38
CA GLU A 139 4.47 -7.90 -1.82
C GLU A 139 4.41 -8.16 -3.33
N THR A 140 4.90 -7.22 -4.13
CA THR A 140 4.87 -7.33 -5.60
C THR A 140 5.65 -8.56 -6.08
N ALA A 141 6.79 -8.85 -5.46
CA ALA A 141 7.58 -10.05 -5.76
C ALA A 141 6.80 -11.33 -5.48
N LEU A 142 6.18 -11.47 -4.29
CA LEU A 142 5.46 -12.68 -3.91
C LEU A 142 4.19 -12.89 -4.74
N GLU A 143 3.45 -11.83 -5.07
CA GLU A 143 2.24 -11.94 -5.89
C GLU A 143 2.52 -12.49 -7.28
N GLY A 144 3.54 -11.93 -7.94
CA GLY A 144 3.90 -12.31 -9.31
C GLY A 144 4.51 -13.71 -9.42
N THR A 145 4.99 -14.31 -8.32
CA THR A 145 5.75 -15.57 -8.40
C THR A 145 5.18 -16.70 -7.57
N VAL A 146 4.73 -16.42 -6.35
CA VAL A 146 4.23 -17.44 -5.41
C VAL A 146 2.73 -17.54 -5.58
N ARG A 147 2.00 -16.44 -5.31
CA ARG A 147 0.53 -16.44 -5.33
C ARG A 147 -0.02 -16.88 -6.70
N ALA A 148 0.60 -16.42 -7.78
CA ALA A 148 0.22 -16.79 -9.16
C ALA A 148 0.30 -18.29 -9.47
N LYS A 149 1.08 -19.07 -8.70
CA LYS A 149 1.27 -20.52 -8.90
C LYS A 149 0.41 -21.39 -7.98
N LEU A 150 -0.35 -20.77 -7.06
CA LEU A 150 -1.17 -21.49 -6.09
C LEU A 150 -2.59 -21.72 -6.62
N GLY A 151 -3.16 -22.89 -6.30
CA GLY A 151 -4.59 -23.16 -6.47
C GLY A 151 -5.46 -22.38 -5.47
N PRO A 152 -6.81 -22.47 -5.54
CA PRO A 152 -7.72 -21.63 -4.77
C PRO A 152 -7.48 -21.67 -3.24
N MET A 153 -7.34 -22.86 -2.67
CA MET A 153 -7.04 -23.00 -1.23
C MET A 153 -5.69 -22.40 -0.85
N GLY A 154 -4.68 -22.59 -1.70
CA GLY A 154 -3.35 -22.01 -1.48
C GLY A 154 -3.36 -20.49 -1.55
N GLN A 155 -4.15 -19.90 -2.45
CA GLN A 155 -4.33 -18.45 -2.53
C GLN A 155 -5.00 -17.89 -1.27
N ASN A 156 -6.00 -18.57 -0.71
CA ASN A 156 -6.64 -18.15 0.54
C ASN A 156 -5.66 -18.16 1.73
N ILE A 157 -4.84 -19.22 1.84
CA ILE A 157 -3.80 -19.30 2.88
C ILE A 157 -2.77 -18.19 2.68
N PHE A 158 -2.33 -18.00 1.43
CA PHE A 158 -1.40 -16.92 1.09
C PHE A 158 -1.96 -15.55 1.47
N ASP A 159 -3.22 -15.28 1.14
CA ASP A 159 -3.86 -14.00 1.43
C ASP A 159 -3.97 -13.75 2.94
N TRP A 160 -4.26 -14.78 3.74
CA TRP A 160 -4.26 -14.67 5.20
C TRP A 160 -2.85 -14.42 5.76
N VAL A 161 -1.84 -15.15 5.31
CA VAL A 161 -0.44 -14.96 5.74
C VAL A 161 0.04 -13.56 5.34
N HIS A 162 -0.28 -13.12 4.12
CA HIS A 162 0.11 -11.83 3.60
C HIS A 162 -0.55 -10.68 4.37
N TRP A 163 -1.85 -10.82 4.67
CA TRP A 163 -2.56 -9.91 5.58
C TRP A 163 -1.90 -9.84 6.97
N PHE A 164 -1.57 -11.00 7.55
CA PHE A 164 -0.91 -11.04 8.86
C PHE A 164 0.45 -10.33 8.82
N LEU A 165 1.28 -10.59 7.81
CA LEU A 165 2.56 -9.93 7.62
C LEU A 165 2.41 -8.42 7.39
N LYS A 166 1.40 -7.98 6.62
CA LYS A 166 1.06 -6.55 6.47
C LYS A 166 0.78 -5.91 7.83
N MET A 167 -0.06 -6.52 8.67
CA MET A 167 -0.38 -5.99 9.99
C MET A 167 0.85 -5.90 10.89
N ARG A 168 1.73 -6.92 10.87
CA ARG A 168 3.01 -6.89 11.61
C ARG A 168 3.97 -5.82 11.08
N ALA A 169 4.00 -5.60 9.77
CA ALA A 169 4.79 -4.51 9.17
C ALA A 169 4.27 -3.14 9.61
N TYR A 170 2.96 -2.95 9.70
CA TYR A 170 2.37 -1.70 10.21
C TYR A 170 2.72 -1.47 11.68
N ASP A 171 2.60 -2.50 12.52
CA ASP A 171 3.00 -2.44 13.92
C ASP A 171 4.48 -2.00 14.06
N TYR A 172 5.36 -2.61 13.27
CA TYR A 172 6.80 -2.36 13.27
C TYR A 172 7.16 -0.94 12.82
N MET A 173 6.55 -0.47 11.72
CA MET A 173 6.75 0.88 11.21
C MET A 173 6.15 1.92 12.14
N CYS A 174 5.03 1.64 12.81
CA CYS A 174 4.44 2.57 13.77
C CYS A 174 5.39 2.91 14.93
N MET A 175 6.29 2.01 15.31
CA MET A 175 7.21 2.29 16.42
C MET A 175 8.14 3.48 16.14
N GLY A 176 8.51 3.75 14.88
CA GLY A 176 9.24 4.97 14.54
C GLY A 176 8.42 6.25 14.75
N PHE A 177 7.10 6.20 14.59
CA PHE A 177 6.20 7.32 14.91
C PHE A 177 6.00 7.52 16.41
N VAL A 178 6.02 6.44 17.18
CA VAL A 178 5.84 6.49 18.64
C VAL A 178 7.12 6.95 19.33
N LEU A 179 8.27 6.46 18.88
CA LEU A 179 9.57 6.72 19.51
C LEU A 179 10.21 8.01 19.02
N LEU A 180 10.00 8.41 17.76
CA LEU A 180 10.54 9.60 17.09
C LEU A 180 12.08 9.66 16.95
N SER A 181 12.81 9.25 17.98
CA SER A 181 14.27 9.22 18.06
C SER A 181 14.87 8.11 17.19
N PHE A 182 15.99 8.41 16.53
CA PHE A 182 16.77 7.42 15.79
C PHE A 182 17.25 6.29 16.71
N GLY A 183 17.88 6.66 17.85
CA GLY A 183 18.49 5.70 18.77
C GLY A 183 17.46 4.73 19.34
N ASP A 184 16.32 5.25 19.83
CA ASP A 184 15.28 4.41 20.42
C ASP A 184 14.62 3.49 19.39
N THR A 185 14.37 4.01 18.19
CA THR A 185 13.80 3.21 17.09
C THR A 185 14.74 2.09 16.66
N ILE A 186 16.04 2.37 16.52
CA ILE A 186 17.05 1.36 16.14
C ILE A 186 17.28 0.34 17.26
N ASN A 187 17.33 0.77 18.52
CA ASN A 187 17.45 -0.14 19.67
C ASN A 187 16.25 -1.09 19.72
N TYR A 188 15.04 -0.55 19.55
CA TYR A 188 13.84 -1.35 19.46
C TYR A 188 13.90 -2.34 18.29
N TRP A 189 14.21 -1.88 17.08
CA TRP A 189 14.29 -2.73 15.89
C TRP A 189 15.39 -3.81 15.99
N THR A 190 16.49 -3.50 16.67
CA THR A 190 17.58 -4.44 16.96
C THR A 190 17.13 -5.52 17.93
N SER A 191 16.35 -5.16 18.97
CA SER A 191 15.80 -6.13 19.94
C SER A 191 14.89 -7.19 19.29
N ILE A 192 14.33 -6.88 18.13
CA ILE A 192 13.51 -7.80 17.31
C ILE A 192 14.19 -8.18 15.99
N TYR A 193 15.52 -8.07 15.95
CA TYR A 193 16.41 -8.54 14.88
C TYR A 193 16.07 -8.00 13.49
N PHE A 194 15.54 -6.77 13.40
CA PHE A 194 15.05 -6.16 12.16
C PHE A 194 14.11 -7.09 11.37
N SER A 195 13.30 -7.90 12.08
CA SER A 195 12.53 -9.00 11.51
C SER A 195 11.74 -8.64 10.24
N ILE A 196 11.04 -7.50 10.21
CA ILE A 196 10.29 -7.06 9.02
C ILE A 196 11.20 -6.74 7.83
N HIS A 197 12.35 -6.12 8.05
CA HIS A 197 13.32 -5.88 6.97
C HIS A 197 13.89 -7.19 6.44
N VAL A 198 14.25 -8.12 7.33
CA VAL A 198 14.77 -9.44 6.97
C VAL A 198 13.74 -10.23 6.17
N ILE A 199 12.49 -10.27 6.64
CA ILE A 199 11.39 -10.95 5.95
C ILE A 199 11.16 -10.31 4.57
N ALA A 200 11.05 -8.98 4.49
CA ALA A 200 10.81 -8.29 3.23
C ALA A 200 11.92 -8.55 2.20
N LEU A 201 13.18 -8.49 2.63
CA LEU A 201 14.32 -8.83 1.78
C LEU A 201 14.29 -10.29 1.34
N GLY A 202 13.99 -11.22 2.25
CA GLY A 202 13.81 -12.64 1.94
C GLY A 202 12.72 -12.88 0.90
N CYS A 203 11.57 -12.22 1.03
CA CYS A 203 10.46 -12.28 0.08
C CYS A 203 10.85 -11.75 -1.31
N ILE A 204 11.59 -10.63 -1.36
CA ILE A 204 12.10 -10.07 -2.63
C ILE A 204 13.07 -11.06 -3.30
N LEU A 205 14.02 -11.62 -2.53
CA LEU A 205 15.01 -12.57 -3.03
C LEU A 205 14.33 -13.86 -3.54
N LEU A 206 13.38 -14.39 -2.77
CA LEU A 206 12.58 -15.55 -3.16
C LEU A 206 11.82 -15.28 -4.47
N GLY A 207 11.13 -14.14 -4.57
CA GLY A 207 10.42 -13.76 -5.79
C GLY A 207 11.36 -13.67 -6.99
N LYS A 208 12.52 -13.02 -6.85
CA LYS A 208 13.53 -12.94 -7.92
C LYS A 208 14.03 -14.33 -8.35
N GLN A 209 14.32 -15.21 -7.40
CA GLN A 209 14.79 -16.57 -7.69
C GLN A 209 13.72 -17.42 -8.40
N LEU A 210 12.46 -17.32 -7.98
CA LEU A 210 11.35 -18.04 -8.59
C LEU A 210 10.98 -17.51 -9.98
N LYS A 211 11.12 -16.20 -10.22
CA LYS A 211 10.94 -15.59 -11.54
C LYS A 211 12.01 -16.07 -12.52
N GLY A 212 13.28 -15.98 -12.12
CA GLY A 212 14.39 -16.44 -12.96
C GLY A 212 14.36 -17.94 -13.29
N LYS A 213 13.85 -18.78 -12.38
CA LYS A 213 13.59 -20.21 -12.67
C LYS A 213 12.47 -20.41 -13.69
N GLY A 214 11.43 -19.58 -13.66
CA GLY A 214 10.33 -19.63 -14.63
C GLY A 214 10.80 -19.27 -16.05
N GLU A 215 11.53 -18.15 -16.19
CA GLU A 215 12.07 -17.69 -17.48
C GLU A 215 13.06 -18.70 -18.08
N LYS A 216 13.93 -19.31 -17.26
CA LYS A 216 14.84 -20.38 -17.71
C LYS A 216 14.12 -21.64 -18.16
N ARG A 217 13.00 -21.99 -17.53
CA ARG A 217 12.20 -23.16 -17.91
C ARG A 217 11.49 -22.93 -19.25
N VAL A 218 10.84 -21.78 -19.42
CA VAL A 218 10.20 -21.40 -20.70
C VAL A 218 11.21 -21.43 -21.84
N ARG A 219 12.39 -20.82 -21.65
CA ARG A 219 13.45 -20.83 -22.67
C ARG A 219 13.91 -22.25 -23.03
N LYS A 220 14.03 -23.15 -22.05
CA LYS A 220 14.40 -24.56 -22.30
C LYS A 220 13.30 -25.33 -23.04
N ASP A 221 12.04 -25.06 -22.72
CA ASP A 221 10.90 -25.69 -23.39
C ASP A 221 10.78 -25.18 -24.85
N ASP A 222 11.07 -23.91 -25.11
CA ASP A 222 11.14 -23.32 -26.46
C ASP A 222 12.29 -23.91 -27.29
N ASP A 223 13.50 -24.02 -26.70
CA ASP A 223 14.67 -24.63 -27.36
C ASP A 223 14.39 -26.12 -27.72
N ASN A 224 13.80 -26.89 -26.80
CA ASN A 224 13.42 -28.30 -27.04
C ASN A 224 12.31 -28.46 -28.10
N GLN A 225 11.40 -27.48 -28.23
CA GLN A 225 10.38 -27.49 -29.28
C GLN A 225 10.98 -27.17 -30.65
N GLN A 226 11.98 -26.29 -30.73
CA GLN A 226 12.69 -25.99 -31.98
C GLN A 226 13.53 -27.18 -32.45
N GLU A 227 14.22 -27.89 -31.55
CA GLU A 227 14.98 -29.11 -31.90
C GLU A 227 14.07 -30.22 -32.44
N ASN A 228 12.92 -30.49 -31.80
CA ASN A 228 11.96 -31.49 -32.26
C ASN A 228 11.29 -31.15 -33.61
N VAL A 229 11.20 -29.86 -33.97
CA VAL A 229 10.68 -29.43 -35.27
C VAL A 229 11.76 -29.49 -36.36
N GLY A 230 13.04 -29.37 -36.00
CA GLY A 230 14.18 -29.59 -36.89
C GLY A 230 14.35 -31.05 -37.29
N GLU A 231 14.31 -31.98 -36.32
CA GLU A 231 14.46 -33.43 -36.57
C GLU A 231 13.32 -34.04 -37.41
N LYS A 232 12.13 -33.43 -37.45
CA LYS A 232 11.00 -33.91 -38.27
C LYS A 232 11.03 -33.44 -39.73
N LYS A 233 11.99 -32.60 -40.12
CA LYS A 233 12.12 -32.03 -41.46
C LYS A 233 13.28 -32.61 -42.28
N GLU A 234 14.08 -33.50 -41.70
CA GLU A 234 15.04 -34.37 -42.40
C GLU A 234 14.43 -35.75 -42.65
#